data_AF-B0EK64-F1
#
_entry.id   AF-B0EK64-F1
#
_cell.length_a   1.000
_cell.length_b   1.000
_cell.length_c   1.000
_cell.angle_alpha   90.00
_cell.angle_beta   90.00
_cell.angle_gamma   90.00
#
_symmetry.space_group_name_H-M   'P 1'
#
loop_
_entity.id
_entity.type
_entity.pdbx_description
1 polymer ?
#
loop_
_entity_poly.entity_id
_entity_poly.type
_entity_poly.pdbx_seq_one_letter_code
_entity_poly.pdbx_strand_id
1 'polypeptide(L)'
;MEEKHCEYCGETTGIVQCQCGKYFCNGKIMNAGICQLLYHMRVNSHFSISFDGVVLKCSQCEETNIYNLHYKYNSKNFLCSHCLKRQNNKITKQLYTKSIVNEGAVIIDNYEVGQSVSCVKQDLVDNIESQFPKEKTNKKVKDKYLTLKDYVQTYLYLSIVEKKEDRRVVEVELRQEKQNIKFEKQGTCTVVEINLYKAIGGLHVEDEVIISCGGLKGMISDTNSIEIKLFPSLIFKSSKCVFGGNITSSRGKTVTVQLDDFLFG
;
A
#
# COMPACT_ATOMS: atom_id res chain seq x y z
N MET A 1 13.10 32.87 10.56
CA MET A 1 12.09 31.87 10.14
C MET A 1 12.85 30.57 9.96
N GLU A 2 12.47 29.50 10.65
CA GLU A 2 13.04 28.18 10.35
C GLU A 2 12.72 27.80 8.91
N GLU A 3 13.75 27.33 8.20
CA GLU A 3 13.63 26.93 6.81
C GLU A 3 12.90 25.59 6.72
N LYS A 4 11.75 25.57 6.04
CA LYS A 4 10.94 24.35 5.89
C LYS A 4 11.69 23.38 4.98
N HIS A 5 11.84 22.14 5.43
CA HIS A 5 12.58 21.11 4.70
C HIS A 5 11.92 19.75 4.87
N CYS A 6 12.19 18.83 3.95
CA CYS A 6 11.75 17.45 4.05
C CYS A 6 12.47 16.77 5.22
N GLU A 7 11.71 16.19 6.14
CA GLU A 7 12.27 15.51 7.32
C GLU A 7 13.19 14.32 6.99
N TYR A 8 13.06 13.72 5.80
CA TYR A 8 13.88 12.56 5.43
C TYR A 8 15.16 12.91 4.68
N CYS A 9 15.12 13.94 3.82
CA CYS A 9 16.22 14.22 2.89
C CYS A 9 16.71 15.68 2.91
N GLY A 10 16.08 16.55 3.70
CA GLY A 10 16.45 17.96 3.80
C GLY A 10 16.05 18.84 2.60
N GLU A 11 15.39 18.28 1.58
CA GLU A 11 14.94 19.02 0.40
C GLU A 11 13.98 20.16 0.80
N THR A 12 14.16 21.35 0.23
CA THR A 12 13.33 22.53 0.52
C THR A 12 12.30 22.80 -0.57
N THR A 13 12.45 22.17 -1.74
CA THR A 13 11.53 22.31 -2.87
C THR A 13 10.55 21.14 -2.98
N GLY A 14 9.33 21.38 -3.47
CA GLY A 14 8.32 20.33 -3.63
C GLY A 14 7.90 19.68 -2.31
N ILE A 15 8.02 20.40 -1.20
CA ILE A 15 7.64 19.93 0.14
C ILE A 15 6.18 20.23 0.45
N VAL A 16 5.54 19.30 1.15
CA VAL A 16 4.14 19.36 1.52
C VAL A 16 4.02 19.09 3.01
N GLN A 17 3.15 19.83 3.68
CA GLN A 17 2.89 19.62 5.09
C GLN A 17 1.88 18.48 5.28
N CYS A 18 2.24 17.49 6.09
CA CYS A 18 1.32 16.45 6.54
C CYS A 18 0.46 16.97 7.71
N GLN A 19 -0.70 16.36 7.97
CA GLN A 19 -1.59 16.71 9.09
C GLN A 19 -0.91 16.72 10.47
N CYS A 20 0.22 16.04 10.65
CA CYS A 20 1.03 16.07 11.88
C CYS A 20 1.92 17.31 12.02
N GLY A 21 1.87 18.24 11.05
CA GLY A 21 2.63 19.49 11.04
C GLY A 21 4.01 19.40 10.36
N LYS A 22 4.51 18.19 10.12
CA LYS A 22 5.83 17.94 9.49
C LYS A 22 5.79 18.07 7.97
N TYR A 23 6.95 18.35 7.37
CA TYR A 23 7.10 18.57 5.94
C TYR A 23 7.80 17.40 5.25
N PHE A 24 7.25 16.95 4.13
CA PHE A 24 7.82 15.86 3.33
C PHE A 24 7.76 16.21 1.85
N CYS A 25 8.80 15.84 1.10
CA CYS A 25 8.83 16.04 -0.33
C CYS A 25 8.13 14.92 -1.10
N ASN A 26 7.85 15.17 -2.38
CA ASN A 26 7.35 14.17 -3.31
C ASN A 26 8.48 13.32 -3.96
N GLY A 27 9.70 13.40 -3.43
CA GLY A 27 10.85 12.61 -3.87
C GLY A 27 10.67 11.11 -3.61
N LYS A 28 11.36 10.26 -4.39
CA LYS A 28 11.21 8.80 -4.31
C LYS A 28 11.96 8.22 -3.11
N ILE A 29 11.47 7.09 -2.61
CA ILE A 29 12.28 6.20 -1.77
C ILE A 29 12.76 5.04 -2.65
N MET A 30 14.06 4.75 -2.60
CA MET A 30 14.66 3.67 -3.37
C MET A 30 13.96 2.34 -3.08
N ASN A 31 13.60 1.60 -4.13
CA ASN A 31 12.99 0.28 -4.07
C ASN A 31 11.61 0.18 -3.38
N ALA A 32 11.01 1.30 -2.95
CA ALA A 32 9.70 1.30 -2.29
C ALA A 32 8.51 1.53 -3.24
N GLY A 33 8.78 2.05 -4.45
CA GLY A 33 7.74 2.41 -5.42
C GLY A 33 6.81 3.56 -4.97
N ILE A 34 7.14 4.24 -3.86
CA ILE A 34 6.36 5.34 -3.30
C ILE A 34 7.25 6.52 -2.90
N CYS A 35 6.66 7.71 -2.87
CA CYS A 35 7.33 8.93 -2.45
C CYS A 35 7.42 9.06 -0.93
N GLN A 36 8.34 9.92 -0.48
CA GLN A 36 8.64 10.19 0.92
C GLN A 36 7.39 10.62 1.72
N LEU A 37 6.59 11.55 1.17
CA LEU A 37 5.32 11.97 1.76
C LEU A 37 4.33 10.80 1.95
N LEU A 38 4.08 10.00 0.92
CA LEU A 38 3.13 8.90 1.00
C LEU A 38 3.61 7.78 1.93
N TYR A 39 4.93 7.55 2.02
CA TYR A 39 5.50 6.63 2.99
C TYR A 39 5.18 7.07 4.42
N HIS A 40 5.49 8.33 4.76
CA HIS A 40 5.18 8.91 6.07
C HIS A 40 3.70 8.75 6.41
N MET A 41 2.83 9.16 5.48
CA MET A 41 1.39 9.11 5.67
C MET A 41 0.88 7.68 5.90
N ARG A 42 1.40 6.71 5.16
CA ARG A 42 1.07 5.30 5.32
C ARG A 42 1.53 4.76 6.68
N VAL A 43 2.77 5.03 7.08
CA VAL A 43 3.34 4.54 8.35
C VAL A 43 2.63 5.15 9.55
N ASN A 44 2.16 6.40 9.44
CA ASN A 44 1.51 7.11 10.55
C ASN A 44 -0.01 7.15 10.48
N SER A 45 -0.64 6.54 9.46
CA SER A 45 -2.10 6.59 9.25
C SER A 45 -2.62 8.02 9.11
N HIS A 46 -1.86 8.86 8.42
CA HIS A 46 -2.28 10.21 8.08
C HIS A 46 -2.97 10.24 6.72
N PHE A 47 -3.95 11.13 6.56
CA PHE A 47 -4.78 11.17 5.34
C PHE A 47 -4.92 12.56 4.75
N SER A 48 -4.52 13.59 5.48
CA SER A 48 -4.64 14.98 5.05
C SER A 48 -3.27 15.65 4.91
N ILE A 49 -3.21 16.59 3.98
CA ILE A 49 -2.04 17.43 3.68
C ILE A 49 -2.47 18.88 3.50
N SER A 50 -1.52 19.80 3.69
CA SER A 50 -1.69 21.23 3.46
C SER A 50 -0.56 21.80 2.60
N PHE A 51 -0.93 22.80 1.79
CA PHE A 51 -0.01 23.65 1.03
C PHE A 51 -0.18 25.09 1.52
N ASP A 52 0.90 25.74 1.93
CA ASP A 52 0.89 27.11 2.46
C ASP A 52 -0.19 27.37 3.52
N GLY A 53 -0.41 26.39 4.40
CA GLY A 53 -1.42 26.46 5.46
C GLY A 53 -2.85 26.14 5.00
N VAL A 54 -3.08 25.90 3.71
CA VAL A 54 -4.39 25.50 3.17
C VAL A 54 -4.48 23.99 3.08
N VAL A 55 -5.39 23.40 3.85
CA VAL A 55 -5.67 21.96 3.83
C VAL A 55 -6.38 21.57 2.53
N LEU A 56 -5.91 20.50 1.88
CA LEU A 56 -6.62 19.93 0.74
C LEU A 56 -7.93 19.30 1.19
N LYS A 57 -9.02 19.72 0.55
CA LYS A 57 -10.34 19.20 0.82
C LYS A 57 -11.25 19.17 -0.41
N CYS A 58 -12.24 18.30 -0.37
CA CYS A 58 -13.33 18.27 -1.32
C CYS A 58 -14.12 19.58 -1.26
N SER A 59 -14.31 20.20 -2.43
CA SER A 59 -15.05 21.46 -2.59
C SER A 59 -16.55 21.38 -2.23
N GLN A 60 -17.09 20.17 -2.03
CA GLN A 60 -18.53 19.94 -1.82
C GLN A 60 -18.88 19.42 -0.42
N CYS A 61 -18.00 18.62 0.19
CA CYS A 61 -18.29 17.94 1.46
C CYS A 61 -17.17 18.01 2.48
N GLU A 62 -16.14 18.83 2.22
CA GLU A 62 -14.99 19.05 3.10
C GLU A 62 -14.17 17.80 3.46
N GLU A 63 -14.36 16.68 2.76
CA GLU A 63 -13.52 15.48 2.91
C GLU A 63 -12.05 15.83 2.63
N THR A 64 -11.15 15.47 3.55
CA THR A 64 -9.72 15.83 3.51
C THR A 64 -8.81 14.65 3.16
N ASN A 65 -9.35 13.44 3.05
CA ASN A 65 -8.58 12.25 2.73
C ASN A 65 -8.08 12.27 1.27
N ILE A 66 -6.78 12.52 1.09
CA ILE A 66 -6.15 12.66 -0.24
C ILE A 66 -6.29 11.42 -1.12
N TYR A 67 -6.41 10.22 -0.54
CA TYR A 67 -6.61 8.97 -1.28
C TYR A 67 -8.00 8.86 -1.90
N ASN A 68 -8.94 9.70 -1.47
CA ASN A 68 -10.30 9.75 -1.99
C ASN A 68 -10.55 10.98 -2.87
N LEU A 69 -9.56 11.88 -3.00
CA LEU A 69 -9.70 13.12 -3.76
C LEU A 69 -9.23 12.94 -5.20
N HIS A 70 -10.00 13.53 -6.10
CA HIS A 70 -9.69 13.67 -7.52
C HIS A 70 -9.50 15.15 -7.83
N TYR A 71 -8.57 15.44 -8.74
CA TYR A 71 -8.25 16.81 -9.12
C TYR A 71 -8.75 17.12 -10.53
N LYS A 72 -9.05 18.40 -10.74
CA LYS A 72 -9.24 18.95 -12.08
C LYS A 72 -7.94 19.61 -12.53
N TYR A 73 -7.43 19.25 -13.69
CA TYR A 73 -6.21 19.83 -14.24
C TYR A 73 -6.31 21.37 -14.33
N ASN A 74 -5.23 22.08 -13.99
CA ASN A 74 -5.16 23.55 -13.92
C ASN A 74 -6.19 24.19 -12.97
N SER A 75 -6.61 23.48 -11.92
CA SER A 75 -7.58 24.00 -10.96
C SER A 75 -7.26 23.55 -9.53
N LYS A 76 -7.32 24.47 -8.58
CA LYS A 76 -7.20 24.15 -7.14
C LYS A 76 -8.50 23.55 -6.55
N ASN A 77 -9.36 23.01 -7.41
CA ASN A 77 -10.62 22.37 -7.02
C ASN A 77 -10.47 20.86 -7.00
N PHE A 78 -10.97 20.26 -5.92
CA PHE A 78 -10.96 18.81 -5.71
C PHE A 78 -12.37 18.31 -5.43
N LEU A 79 -12.63 17.08 -5.85
CA LEU A 79 -13.86 16.35 -5.53
C LEU A 79 -13.50 14.99 -4.96
N CYS A 80 -14.19 14.56 -3.91
CA CYS A 80 -14.07 13.19 -3.45
C CYS A 80 -14.80 12.23 -4.41
N SER A 81 -14.41 10.95 -4.42
CA SER A 81 -15.02 9.94 -5.30
C SER A 81 -16.54 9.90 -5.20
N HIS A 82 -17.09 10.11 -4.00
CA HIS A 82 -18.52 10.11 -3.76
C HIS A 82 -19.22 11.35 -4.36
N CYS A 83 -18.68 12.56 -4.15
CA CYS A 83 -19.20 13.79 -4.76
C CYS A 83 -19.05 13.77 -6.29
N LEU A 84 -18.00 13.14 -6.80
CA LEU A 84 -17.78 12.94 -8.24
C LEU A 84 -18.84 12.01 -8.85
N LYS A 85 -19.17 10.89 -8.19
CA LYS A 85 -20.23 9.96 -8.63
C LYS A 85 -21.59 10.65 -8.74
N ARG A 86 -21.90 11.57 -7.82
CA ARG A 86 -23.14 12.37 -7.79
C ARG A 86 -23.22 13.45 -8.87
N GLN A 87 -22.15 13.73 -9.59
CA GLN A 87 -22.22 14.69 -10.71
C GLN A 87 -23.05 14.11 -11.85
N ASN A 88 -24.12 14.80 -12.23
CA ASN A 88 -24.95 14.40 -13.37
C ASN A 88 -24.30 14.75 -14.72
N ASN A 89 -23.35 15.69 -14.73
CA ASN A 89 -22.67 16.14 -15.94
C ASN A 89 -21.48 15.23 -16.29
N LYS A 90 -21.54 14.56 -17.45
CA LYS A 90 -20.46 13.70 -17.97
C LYS A 90 -19.15 14.46 -18.20
N ILE A 91 -19.21 15.72 -18.68
CA ILE A 91 -18.03 16.57 -18.91
C ILE A 91 -17.33 16.82 -17.57
N THR A 92 -18.09 17.17 -16.53
CA THR A 92 -17.54 17.36 -15.18
C THR A 92 -16.87 16.07 -14.69
N LYS A 93 -17.47 14.90 -14.88
CA LYS A 93 -16.82 13.63 -14.50
C LYS A 93 -15.49 13.40 -15.21
N GLN A 94 -15.40 13.70 -16.50
CA GLN A 94 -14.18 13.54 -17.28
C GLN A 94 -13.04 14.46 -16.81
N LEU A 95 -13.37 15.65 -16.34
CA LEU A 95 -12.38 16.63 -15.85
C LEU A 95 -11.71 16.21 -14.53
N TYR A 96 -12.31 15.30 -13.76
CA TYR A 96 -11.79 14.80 -12.48
C TYR A 96 -11.46 13.30 -12.54
N THR A 97 -10.98 12.81 -13.68
CA THR A 97 -10.72 11.37 -13.89
C THR A 97 -9.51 10.84 -13.12
N LYS A 98 -8.60 11.72 -12.70
CA LYS A 98 -7.37 11.33 -12.02
C LYS A 98 -7.45 11.59 -10.51
N SER A 99 -7.06 10.58 -9.75
CA SER A 99 -6.80 10.68 -8.32
C SER A 99 -5.60 11.59 -8.07
N ILE A 100 -5.62 12.33 -6.96
CA ILE A 100 -4.45 13.11 -6.51
C ILE A 100 -3.28 12.18 -6.20
N VAL A 101 -3.55 11.04 -5.58
CA VAL A 101 -2.55 10.00 -5.35
C VAL A 101 -2.53 9.08 -6.56
N ASN A 102 -1.43 9.07 -7.29
CA ASN A 102 -1.25 8.22 -8.48
C ASN A 102 0.20 7.71 -8.56
N GLU A 103 0.39 6.45 -8.96
CA GLU A 103 1.72 5.83 -9.19
C GLU A 103 2.72 6.03 -8.04
N GLY A 104 2.23 5.99 -6.80
CA GLY A 104 3.08 6.16 -5.61
C GLY A 104 3.59 7.59 -5.41
N ALA A 105 2.99 8.59 -6.04
CA ALA A 105 3.26 10.01 -5.82
C ALA A 105 1.97 10.80 -5.58
N VAL A 106 2.13 12.02 -5.05
CA VAL A 106 1.04 13.00 -4.95
C VAL A 106 1.17 13.95 -6.14
N ILE A 107 0.12 14.06 -6.95
CA ILE A 107 0.07 15.02 -8.06
C ILE A 107 -0.14 16.41 -7.47
N ILE A 108 0.90 17.24 -7.58
CA ILE A 108 0.96 18.59 -7.02
C ILE A 108 1.05 19.67 -8.10
N ASP A 109 0.92 19.31 -9.37
CA ASP A 109 1.11 20.20 -10.53
C ASP A 109 0.18 21.42 -10.55
N ASN A 110 -0.96 21.35 -9.84
CA ASN A 110 -1.89 22.47 -9.70
C ASN A 110 -1.45 23.53 -8.67
N TYR A 111 -0.33 23.30 -7.97
CA TYR A 111 0.24 24.19 -6.98
C TYR A 111 1.68 24.57 -7.34
N GLU A 112 2.09 25.79 -6.99
CA GLU A 112 3.44 26.32 -7.25
C GLU A 112 4.46 25.83 -6.20
N VAL A 113 4.50 24.53 -5.96
CA VAL A 113 5.35 23.92 -4.90
C VAL A 113 6.71 23.48 -5.45
N GLY A 114 6.84 23.37 -6.78
CA GLY A 114 7.99 22.77 -7.45
C GLY A 114 7.97 21.24 -7.43
N GLN A 115 8.98 20.63 -8.03
CA GLN A 115 9.15 19.17 -8.06
C GLN A 115 10.42 18.78 -7.31
N SER A 116 10.28 17.85 -6.36
CA SER A 116 11.44 17.29 -5.66
C SER A 116 12.11 16.21 -6.51
N VAL A 117 13.40 16.38 -6.78
CA VAL A 117 14.24 15.37 -7.46
C VAL A 117 14.96 14.43 -6.49
N SER A 118 14.76 14.62 -5.18
CA SER A 118 15.40 13.82 -4.13
C SER A 118 15.01 12.34 -4.20
N CYS A 119 16.01 11.48 -3.95
CA CYS A 119 15.87 10.04 -3.82
C CYS A 119 16.61 9.57 -2.56
N VAL A 120 15.91 8.88 -1.66
CA VAL A 120 16.45 8.49 -0.34
C VAL A 120 16.39 6.97 -0.14
N LYS A 121 17.32 6.41 0.64
CA LYS A 121 17.32 4.99 0.99
C LYS A 121 16.22 4.67 2.02
N GLN A 122 15.59 3.51 1.86
CA GLN A 122 14.54 3.02 2.76
C GLN A 122 15.03 2.93 4.22
N ASP A 123 16.22 2.36 4.46
CA ASP A 123 16.79 2.23 5.82
C ASP A 123 16.94 3.57 6.54
N LEU A 124 17.28 4.64 5.81
CA LEU A 124 17.40 5.98 6.41
C LEU A 124 16.02 6.51 6.81
N VAL A 125 15.03 6.34 5.94
CA VAL A 125 13.65 6.72 6.21
C VAL A 125 13.10 5.97 7.42
N ASP A 126 13.33 4.65 7.50
CA ASP A 126 12.86 3.83 8.61
C ASP A 126 13.51 4.21 9.94
N ASN A 127 14.81 4.53 9.92
CA ASN A 127 15.52 5.04 11.07
C ASN A 127 14.93 6.37 11.54
N ILE A 128 14.64 7.31 10.63
CA ILE A 128 14.04 8.61 10.98
C ILE A 128 12.61 8.41 11.51
N GLU A 129 11.79 7.60 10.85
CA GLU A 129 10.43 7.27 11.29
C GLU A 129 10.38 6.63 12.67
N SER A 130 11.36 5.79 13.02
CA SER A 130 11.45 5.18 14.34
C SER A 130 11.62 6.19 15.48
N GLN A 131 12.19 7.36 15.17
CA GLN A 131 12.42 8.45 16.13
C GLN A 131 11.20 9.36 16.30
N PHE A 132 10.25 9.31 15.36
CA PHE A 132 9.05 10.10 15.49
C PHE A 132 8.17 9.56 16.60
N PRO A 133 7.66 10.44 17.49
CA PRO A 133 6.70 10.01 18.49
C PRO A 133 5.47 9.48 17.75
N LYS A 134 5.32 8.15 17.75
CA LYS A 134 4.11 7.52 17.23
C LYS A 134 2.95 8.11 18.00
N GLU A 135 1.99 8.70 17.30
CA GLU A 135 0.77 9.20 17.90
C GLU A 135 0.16 8.09 18.76
N LYS A 136 0.28 8.22 20.09
CA LYS A 136 -0.47 7.41 21.05
C LYS A 136 -1.91 7.88 20.94
N THR A 137 -2.59 7.46 19.88
CA THR A 137 -4.01 7.72 19.72
C THR A 137 -4.72 6.88 20.76
N ASN A 138 -5.26 7.54 21.79
CA ASN A 138 -6.13 6.94 22.82
C ASN A 138 -7.49 6.49 22.23
N LYS A 139 -7.55 6.10 20.94
CA LYS A 139 -8.74 5.57 20.29
C LYS A 139 -8.98 4.14 20.78
N LYS A 140 -9.64 4.05 21.93
CA LYS A 140 -10.16 2.79 22.49
C LYS A 140 -11.57 2.56 21.97
N VAL A 141 -11.93 1.27 21.83
CA VAL A 141 -13.32 0.88 21.64
C VAL A 141 -14.15 1.42 22.82
N LYS A 142 -15.26 2.08 22.52
CA LYS A 142 -16.21 2.61 23.49
C LYS A 142 -17.48 1.75 23.49
N ASP A 143 -18.15 1.65 24.63
CA ASP A 143 -19.46 0.96 24.72
C ASP A 143 -20.57 1.71 23.95
N LYS A 144 -20.40 3.02 23.75
CA LYS A 144 -21.35 3.86 23.00
C LYS A 144 -20.62 4.95 22.22
N TYR A 145 -21.05 5.16 20.98
CA TYR A 145 -20.54 6.22 20.11
C TYR A 145 -21.63 7.27 19.87
N LEU A 146 -21.25 8.55 19.97
CA LEU A 146 -22.18 9.67 19.78
C LEU A 146 -22.55 9.89 18.31
N THR A 147 -21.69 9.48 17.37
CA THR A 147 -21.93 9.63 15.93
C THR A 147 -21.40 8.43 15.15
N LEU A 148 -22.01 8.15 13.99
CA LEU A 148 -21.52 7.13 13.06
C LEU A 148 -20.10 7.42 12.58
N LYS A 149 -19.75 8.70 12.40
CA LYS A 149 -18.40 9.12 11.99
C LYS A 149 -17.35 8.72 13.04
N ASP A 150 -17.63 8.89 14.33
CA ASP A 150 -16.72 8.48 15.41
C ASP A 150 -16.54 6.96 15.47
N TYR A 151 -17.63 6.20 15.27
CA TYR A 151 -17.60 4.74 15.17
C TYR A 151 -16.72 4.28 14.00
N VAL A 152 -17.01 4.76 12.78
CA VAL A 152 -16.27 4.39 11.56
C VAL A 152 -14.79 4.75 11.69
N GLN A 153 -14.47 5.94 12.19
CA GLN A 153 -13.08 6.37 12.37
C GLN A 153 -12.33 5.59 13.44
N THR A 154 -13.02 5.02 14.43
CA THR A 154 -12.41 4.17 15.45
C THR A 154 -12.10 2.78 14.87
N TYR A 155 -13.06 2.15 14.22
CA TYR A 155 -12.87 0.81 13.63
C TYR A 155 -11.99 0.82 12.39
N LEU A 156 -12.01 1.88 11.58
CA LEU A 156 -11.07 2.04 10.47
C LEU A 156 -9.63 2.18 10.98
N TYR A 157 -9.43 2.93 12.08
CA TYR A 157 -8.13 3.02 12.73
C TYR A 157 -7.69 1.66 13.26
N LEU A 158 -8.55 0.95 14.00
CA LEU A 158 -8.24 -0.38 14.54
C LEU A 158 -7.94 -1.40 13.44
N SER A 159 -8.71 -1.42 12.35
CA SER A 159 -8.42 -2.26 11.18
C SER A 159 -7.07 -1.94 10.54
N ILE A 160 -6.65 -0.67 10.53
CA ILE A 160 -5.35 -0.28 10.00
C ILE A 160 -4.22 -0.66 10.98
N VAL A 161 -4.43 -0.51 12.29
CA VAL A 161 -3.47 -0.98 13.30
C VAL A 161 -3.33 -2.49 13.24
N GLU A 162 -4.45 -3.21 13.16
CA GLU A 162 -4.49 -4.65 12.98
C GLU A 162 -3.79 -5.05 11.69
N LYS A 163 -4.04 -4.39 10.54
CA LYS A 163 -3.28 -4.63 9.30
C LYS A 163 -1.80 -4.24 9.37
N LYS A 164 -1.40 -3.30 10.23
CA LYS A 164 0.01 -2.92 10.47
C LYS A 164 0.70 -3.92 11.39
N GLU A 165 -0.02 -4.46 12.36
CA GLU A 165 0.41 -5.56 13.23
C GLU A 165 0.42 -6.88 12.46
N ASP A 166 -0.55 -7.16 11.57
CA ASP A 166 -0.55 -8.27 10.62
C ASP A 166 0.65 -8.16 9.68
N ARG A 167 1.04 -6.95 9.27
CA ARG A 167 2.32 -6.77 8.55
C ARG A 167 3.56 -7.09 9.40
N ARG A 168 3.47 -7.06 10.73
CA ARG A 168 4.55 -7.48 11.65
C ARG A 168 4.46 -8.94 12.06
N VAL A 169 3.25 -9.51 12.11
CA VAL A 169 2.96 -10.91 12.47
C VAL A 169 3.00 -11.83 11.24
N VAL A 170 2.81 -11.26 10.05
CA VAL A 170 2.83 -11.91 8.72
C VAL A 170 3.99 -11.37 7.86
N GLU A 171 5.02 -10.78 8.47
CA GLU A 171 6.37 -10.77 7.88
C GLU A 171 7.05 -12.11 8.18
N VAL A 172 6.41 -13.22 7.80
CA VAL A 172 7.20 -14.40 7.47
C VAL A 172 7.70 -14.16 6.05
N GLU A 173 8.66 -13.25 5.93
CA GLU A 173 9.68 -13.34 4.90
C GLU A 173 10.21 -14.77 5.03
N LEU A 174 9.69 -15.68 4.22
CA LEU A 174 10.25 -17.00 4.00
C LEU A 174 11.58 -16.76 3.27
N ARG A 175 12.57 -16.21 4.01
CA ARG A 175 14.01 -16.29 3.73
C ARG A 175 14.35 -17.77 3.74
N GLN A 176 13.93 -18.43 2.68
CA GLN A 176 14.07 -19.85 2.51
C GLN A 176 15.47 -20.10 2.01
N GLU A 177 16.35 -20.41 2.95
CA GLU A 177 17.31 -21.48 2.74
C GLU A 177 16.63 -22.68 2.05
N LYS A 178 17.40 -23.41 1.23
CA LYS A 178 16.96 -24.55 0.41
C LYS A 178 15.78 -25.31 1.02
N GLN A 179 14.59 -25.17 0.44
CA GLN A 179 13.44 -25.97 0.82
C GLN A 179 13.38 -27.26 0.01
N ASN A 180 12.96 -28.34 0.66
CA ASN A 180 12.59 -29.57 0.00
C ASN A 180 11.18 -29.39 -0.57
N ILE A 181 11.11 -29.05 -1.85
CA ILE A 181 9.88 -28.97 -2.63
C ILE A 181 9.79 -30.24 -3.46
N LYS A 182 8.70 -30.99 -3.31
CA LYS A 182 8.45 -32.22 -4.08
C LYS A 182 7.29 -31.97 -5.04
N PHE A 183 7.53 -32.23 -6.32
CA PHE A 183 6.50 -32.18 -7.36
C PHE A 183 6.02 -33.61 -7.65
N GLU A 184 4.71 -33.81 -7.64
CA GLU A 184 4.09 -35.09 -7.93
C GLU A 184 2.93 -34.90 -8.91
N LYS A 185 2.89 -35.73 -9.95
CA LYS A 185 1.79 -35.70 -10.92
C LYS A 185 0.68 -36.63 -10.46
N GLN A 186 -0.51 -36.09 -10.21
CA GLN A 186 -1.70 -36.86 -9.84
C GLN A 186 -2.77 -36.66 -10.90
N GLY A 187 -2.89 -37.63 -11.81
CA GLY A 187 -3.80 -37.55 -12.95
C GLY A 187 -3.49 -36.37 -13.88
N THR A 188 -4.44 -35.44 -14.03
CA THR A 188 -4.30 -34.21 -14.83
C THR A 188 -3.71 -33.05 -14.06
N CYS A 189 -3.54 -33.16 -12.74
CA CYS A 189 -3.08 -32.08 -11.87
C CYS A 189 -1.64 -32.33 -11.41
N THR A 190 -0.92 -31.23 -11.12
CA THR A 190 0.38 -31.29 -10.46
C THR A 190 0.23 -30.85 -9.02
N VAL A 191 0.67 -31.70 -8.09
CA VAL A 191 0.66 -31.42 -6.66
C VAL A 191 2.08 -31.09 -6.23
N VAL A 192 2.21 -30.07 -5.39
CA VAL A 192 3.46 -29.62 -4.82
C VAL A 192 3.39 -29.75 -3.31
N GLU A 193 4.27 -30.58 -2.76
CA GLU A 193 4.47 -30.67 -1.31
C GLU A 193 5.63 -29.77 -0.90
N ILE A 194 5.33 -28.83 -0.01
CA ILE A 194 6.28 -27.86 0.51
C ILE A 194 6.46 -28.14 2.00
N ASN A 195 7.68 -28.54 2.38
CA ASN A 195 8.02 -28.72 3.80
C ASN A 195 8.62 -27.43 4.36
N LEU A 196 7.86 -26.79 5.25
CA LEU A 196 8.24 -25.54 5.91
C LEU A 196 9.14 -25.81 7.12
N TYR A 197 10.08 -24.90 7.39
CA TYR A 197 11.00 -25.04 8.52
C TYR A 197 10.26 -24.99 9.88
N LYS A 198 9.19 -24.19 9.97
CA LYS A 198 8.27 -24.07 11.11
C LYS A 198 6.82 -24.14 10.64
N ALA A 199 5.95 -24.66 11.50
CA ALA A 199 4.51 -24.58 11.27
C ALA A 199 4.09 -23.11 11.32
N ILE A 200 3.57 -22.60 10.21
CA ILE A 200 3.04 -21.23 10.14
C ILE A 200 1.56 -21.34 10.49
N GLY A 201 1.13 -20.68 11.56
CA GLY A 201 -0.30 -20.47 11.82
C GLY A 201 -0.86 -19.50 10.79
N GLY A 202 -2.05 -19.75 10.28
CA GLY A 202 -2.77 -18.82 9.38
C GLY A 202 -2.84 -19.21 7.90
N LEU A 203 -2.25 -20.34 7.49
CA LEU A 203 -2.52 -20.92 6.16
C LEU A 203 -3.78 -21.78 6.20
N HIS A 204 -4.75 -21.44 5.36
CA HIS A 204 -6.02 -22.14 5.25
C HIS A 204 -6.08 -22.94 3.94
N VAL A 205 -6.93 -23.97 3.94
CA VAL A 205 -7.30 -24.64 2.70
C VAL A 205 -7.97 -23.60 1.80
N GLU A 206 -7.72 -23.70 0.49
CA GLU A 206 -8.16 -22.75 -0.55
C GLU A 206 -7.36 -21.45 -0.67
N ASP A 207 -6.42 -21.17 0.24
CA ASP A 207 -5.53 -20.01 0.09
C ASP A 207 -4.78 -20.07 -1.24
N GLU A 208 -4.72 -18.92 -1.92
CA GLU A 208 -4.03 -18.78 -3.20
C GLU A 208 -2.51 -18.73 -3.01
N VAL A 209 -1.80 -19.52 -3.82
CA VAL A 209 -0.35 -19.65 -3.78
C VAL A 209 0.22 -19.43 -5.17
N ILE A 210 1.33 -18.70 -5.22
CA ILE A 210 2.14 -18.56 -6.43
C ILE A 210 3.52 -19.15 -6.18
N ILE A 211 3.93 -20.05 -7.08
CA ILE A 211 5.24 -20.70 -7.04
C ILE A 211 6.06 -20.19 -8.21
N SER A 212 7.18 -19.53 -7.93
CA SER A 212 8.12 -19.03 -8.95
C SER A 212 9.42 -19.84 -8.99
N CYS A 213 9.88 -20.14 -10.21
CA CYS A 213 11.11 -20.86 -10.48
C CYS A 213 12.31 -19.89 -10.52
N GLY A 214 12.83 -19.54 -9.35
CA GLY A 214 13.88 -18.51 -9.20
C GLY A 214 13.31 -17.10 -9.32
N GLY A 215 14.07 -16.08 -8.91
CA GLY A 215 13.64 -14.69 -8.98
C GLY A 215 12.82 -14.20 -7.77
N LEU A 216 12.35 -12.94 -7.85
CA LEU A 216 11.79 -12.18 -6.74
C LEU A 216 10.49 -12.79 -6.20
N LYS A 217 10.44 -13.05 -4.88
CA LYS A 217 9.28 -13.57 -4.13
C LYS A 217 8.43 -12.42 -3.58
N GLY A 218 7.69 -11.74 -4.46
CA GLY A 218 6.75 -10.69 -4.05
C GLY A 218 5.52 -11.25 -3.31
N MET A 219 4.95 -10.47 -2.39
CA MET A 219 3.69 -10.82 -1.70
C MET A 219 2.50 -10.81 -2.67
N ILE A 220 1.64 -11.82 -2.55
CA ILE A 220 0.27 -11.76 -3.07
C ILE A 220 -0.59 -11.01 -2.05
N SER A 221 -1.46 -10.16 -2.54
CA SER A 221 -2.46 -9.43 -1.80
C SER A 221 -3.70 -9.29 -2.68
N ASP A 222 -4.86 -9.05 -2.08
CA ASP A 222 -6.10 -8.79 -2.82
C ASP A 222 -5.96 -7.67 -3.86
N THR A 223 -5.04 -6.72 -3.62
CA THR A 223 -4.78 -5.58 -4.50
C THR A 223 -3.92 -5.90 -5.72
N ASN A 224 -3.10 -6.95 -5.69
CA ASN A 224 -2.18 -7.29 -6.77
C ASN A 224 -2.38 -8.70 -7.36
N SER A 225 -3.26 -9.53 -6.81
CA SER A 225 -3.58 -10.87 -7.35
C SER A 225 -4.05 -10.81 -8.81
N ILE A 226 -4.90 -9.84 -9.13
CA ILE A 226 -5.39 -9.60 -10.50
C ILE A 226 -4.23 -9.19 -11.43
N GLU A 227 -3.37 -8.27 -10.98
CA GLU A 227 -2.25 -7.76 -11.77
C GLU A 227 -1.21 -8.85 -12.03
N ILE A 228 -0.97 -9.72 -11.04
CA ILE A 228 -0.11 -10.89 -11.18
C ILE A 228 -0.65 -11.87 -12.21
N LYS A 229 -1.95 -12.16 -12.21
CA LYS A 229 -2.56 -13.05 -13.21
C LYS A 229 -2.51 -12.46 -14.62
N LEU A 230 -2.69 -11.14 -14.75
CA LEU A 230 -2.71 -10.47 -16.06
C LEU A 230 -1.33 -10.21 -16.65
N PHE A 231 -0.32 -9.91 -15.81
CA PHE A 231 1.01 -9.50 -16.26
C PHE A 231 2.15 -10.20 -15.50
N PRO A 232 2.17 -11.53 -15.42
CA PRO A 232 3.09 -12.24 -14.53
C PRO A 232 4.56 -12.04 -14.93
N SER A 233 4.88 -11.91 -16.22
CA SER A 233 6.25 -11.67 -16.72
C SER A 233 6.81 -10.28 -16.38
N LEU A 234 5.95 -9.27 -16.19
CA LEU A 234 6.36 -7.93 -15.75
C LEU A 234 6.72 -7.90 -14.27
N ILE A 235 6.10 -8.78 -13.47
CA ILE A 235 6.29 -8.83 -12.01
C ILE A 235 7.44 -9.78 -11.68
N PHE A 236 7.49 -10.95 -12.31
CA PHE A 236 8.46 -12.00 -12.05
C PHE A 236 9.60 -12.00 -13.11
N LYS A 237 10.19 -10.83 -13.37
CA LYS A 237 11.17 -10.61 -14.45
C LYS A 237 12.42 -11.51 -14.42
N SER A 238 12.74 -12.06 -13.24
CA SER A 238 13.91 -12.92 -13.01
C SER A 238 13.54 -14.40 -12.84
N SER A 239 12.25 -14.73 -12.93
CA SER A 239 11.75 -16.10 -12.80
C SER A 239 11.74 -16.80 -14.14
N LYS A 240 12.12 -18.08 -14.15
CA LYS A 240 12.08 -18.92 -15.35
C LYS A 240 10.68 -19.43 -15.67
N CYS A 241 9.88 -19.66 -14.64
CA CYS A 241 8.49 -20.09 -14.73
C CYS A 241 7.73 -19.65 -13.49
N VAL A 242 6.41 -19.47 -13.63
CA VAL A 242 5.51 -19.15 -12.52
C VAL A 242 4.22 -19.94 -12.66
N PHE A 243 3.79 -20.52 -11.55
CA PHE A 243 2.57 -21.32 -11.43
C PHE A 243 1.66 -20.72 -10.36
N GLY A 244 0.36 -20.69 -10.63
CA GLY A 244 -0.69 -20.44 -9.64
C GLY A 244 -1.28 -21.75 -9.13
N GLY A 245 -1.78 -21.72 -7.91
CA GLY A 245 -2.46 -22.86 -7.30
C GLY A 245 -3.09 -22.52 -5.96
N ASN A 246 -3.67 -23.53 -5.32
CA ASN A 246 -4.33 -23.38 -4.04
C ASN A 246 -3.85 -24.42 -3.04
N ILE A 247 -3.86 -24.06 -1.74
CA ILE A 247 -3.58 -25.01 -0.67
C ILE A 247 -4.72 -26.02 -0.58
N THR A 248 -4.41 -27.30 -0.73
CA THR A 248 -5.39 -28.39 -0.57
C THR A 248 -5.28 -29.08 0.78
N SER A 249 -4.12 -28.95 1.45
CA SER A 249 -3.90 -29.48 2.80
C SER A 249 -2.78 -28.73 3.51
N SER A 250 -2.97 -28.50 4.80
CA SER A 250 -1.94 -28.00 5.71
C SER A 250 -1.89 -28.91 6.93
N ARG A 251 -0.79 -29.65 7.11
CA ARG A 251 -0.60 -30.57 8.25
C ARG A 251 0.76 -30.33 8.89
N GLY A 252 0.75 -29.71 10.06
CA GLY A 252 1.97 -29.41 10.81
C GLY A 252 2.89 -28.45 10.03
N LYS A 253 3.95 -28.99 9.45
CA LYS A 253 4.94 -28.24 8.66
C LYS A 253 4.80 -28.44 7.14
N THR A 254 3.96 -29.40 6.72
CA THR A 254 3.80 -29.73 5.31
C THR A 254 2.57 -29.04 4.76
N VAL A 255 2.75 -28.28 3.70
CA VAL A 255 1.68 -27.68 2.91
C VAL A 255 1.64 -28.37 1.56
N THR A 256 0.45 -28.80 1.16
CA THR A 256 0.19 -29.39 -0.14
C THR A 256 -0.55 -28.36 -0.98
N VAL A 257 0.00 -28.05 -2.14
CA VAL A 257 -0.55 -27.09 -3.10
C VAL A 257 -0.92 -27.86 -4.36
N GLN A 258 -2.13 -27.68 -4.86
CA GLN A 258 -2.50 -28.12 -6.21
C GLN A 258 -2.22 -26.97 -7.16
N LEU A 259 -1.46 -27.22 -8.23
CA LEU A 259 -1.22 -26.24 -9.28
C LEU A 259 -2.36 -26.31 -10.30
N ASP A 260 -2.97 -25.15 -10.55
CA ASP A 260 -4.10 -25.02 -11.46
C ASP A 260 -3.71 -24.24 -12.72
N ASP A 261 -2.92 -23.16 -12.59
CA ASP A 261 -2.61 -22.25 -13.69
C ASP A 261 -1.10 -22.18 -13.99
N PHE A 262 -0.72 -22.48 -15.24
CA PHE A 262 0.57 -22.05 -15.76
C PHE A 262 0.48 -20.58 -16.16
N LEU A 263 1.14 -19.69 -15.41
CA LEU A 263 1.04 -18.25 -15.61
C LEU A 263 2.00 -17.76 -16.71
N PHE A 264 3.26 -18.23 -16.68
CA PHE A 264 4.21 -18.11 -17.80
C PHE A 264 5.49 -18.92 -17.54
N GLY A 265 6.30 -19.11 -18.58
CA GLY A 265 7.62 -19.74 -18.53
C GLY A 265 8.14 -20.09 -19.91
#